data_AF-Q0GET0-F1
#
_entry.id   AF-Q0GET0-F1
#
_cell.length_a   1.000
_cell.length_b   1.000
_cell.length_c   1.000
_cell.angle_alpha   90.00
_cell.angle_beta   90.00
_cell.angle_gamma   90.00
#
_symmetry.space_group_name_H-M   'P 1'
#
loop_
_entity.id
_entity.type
_entity.pdbx_description
1 polymer ?
#
loop_
_entity_poly.entity_id
_entity_poly.type
_entity_poly.pdbx_seq_one_letter_code
_entity_poly.pdbx_strand_id
1 'polypeptide(L)'
;MLLLMMNVKWDVKEIMSQHNIYVDALLKEFEQFNKRLNEVSKRVRIPLPVSNILWEHCIRLANRTIVEGYANVKKCSNEGRALMQLDFQQFLMKLEKLTDIRPIPDKEFVETYIKAYYLTENDMERWIKEHREYSTKQLTNLVNVCLGSHINKKARQKLLAAIDEIDRPKR
;
A
#
# COMPACT_ATOMS: atom_id res chain seq x y z
N MET A 1 7.30 2.98 10.88
CA MET A 1 6.29 2.29 10.05
C MET A 1 6.81 1.01 9.40
N LEU A 2 7.74 1.07 8.43
CA LEU A 2 8.21 -0.12 7.72
C LEU A 2 8.79 -1.21 8.63
N LEU A 3 9.52 -0.84 9.70
CA LEU A 3 10.01 -1.79 10.70
C LEU A 3 8.90 -2.56 11.41
N LEU A 4 7.76 -1.91 11.70
CA LEU A 4 6.61 -2.58 12.32
C LEU A 4 5.96 -3.56 11.34
N MET A 5 5.82 -3.16 10.07
CA MET A 5 5.27 -4.02 9.02
C MET A 5 6.18 -5.22 8.71
N MET A 6 7.50 -5.05 8.80
CA MET A 6 8.48 -6.12 8.62
C MET A 6 8.35 -7.24 9.67
N ASN A 7 7.87 -6.90 10.87
CA ASN A 7 7.64 -7.86 11.96
C ASN A 7 6.28 -8.57 11.85
N VAL A 8 5.42 -8.17 10.91
CA VAL A 8 4.13 -8.84 10.70
C VAL A 8 4.35 -10.15 9.94
N LYS A 9 3.75 -11.22 10.45
CA LYS A 9 3.69 -12.50 9.75
C LYS A 9 2.51 -12.51 8.78
N TRP A 10 2.81 -12.54 7.49
CA TRP A 10 1.81 -12.57 6.42
C TRP A 10 1.50 -13.98 5.90
N ASP A 11 2.20 -14.99 6.41
CA ASP A 11 1.96 -16.42 6.10
C ASP A 11 1.22 -17.06 7.29
N VAL A 12 -0.03 -16.64 7.48
CA VAL A 12 -0.92 -17.10 8.56
C VAL A 12 -1.89 -18.14 8.05
N LYS A 13 -2.32 -19.04 8.93
CA LYS A 13 -3.21 -20.17 8.58
C LYS A 13 -4.68 -19.89 8.86
N GLU A 14 -4.97 -18.86 9.66
CA GLU A 14 -6.30 -18.53 10.12
C GLU A 14 -6.63 -17.08 9.74
N ILE A 15 -7.91 -16.85 9.44
CA ILE A 15 -8.42 -15.51 9.17
C ILE A 15 -8.38 -14.72 10.48
N MET A 16 -7.64 -13.62 10.47
CA MET A 16 -7.54 -12.71 11.60
C MET A 16 -8.74 -11.77 11.63
N SER A 17 -9.26 -11.48 12.83
CA SER A 17 -10.38 -10.55 13.04
C SER A 17 -9.92 -9.14 13.44
N GLN A 18 -8.63 -8.95 13.69
CA GLN A 18 -8.03 -7.70 14.13
C GLN A 18 -6.93 -7.26 13.16
N HIS A 19 -6.80 -5.95 12.99
CA HIS A 19 -5.71 -5.36 12.22
C HIS A 19 -4.39 -5.39 13.00
N ASN A 20 -3.28 -5.26 12.28
CA ASN A 20 -1.94 -5.23 12.85
C ASN A 20 -1.61 -3.90 13.54
N ILE A 21 -0.76 -3.97 14.56
CA ILE A 21 -0.35 -2.83 15.41
C ILE A 21 0.21 -1.62 14.64
N TYR A 22 0.76 -1.82 13.44
CA TYR A 22 1.30 -0.71 12.66
C TYR A 22 0.17 0.24 12.21
N VAL A 23 -1.05 -0.25 12.00
CA VAL A 23 -2.19 0.58 11.61
C VAL A 23 -2.50 1.59 12.71
N ASP A 24 -2.57 1.15 13.97
CA ASP A 24 -2.78 2.06 15.10
C ASP A 24 -1.60 3.03 15.30
N ALA A 25 -0.37 2.55 15.12
CA ALA A 25 0.81 3.41 15.17
C ALA A 25 0.76 4.50 14.08
N LEU A 26 0.34 4.16 12.86
CA LEU A 26 0.20 5.11 11.76
C LEU A 26 -0.90 6.14 12.03
N LEU A 27 -2.04 5.71 12.55
CA LEU A 27 -3.14 6.60 12.90
C LEU A 27 -2.77 7.56 14.03
N LYS A 28 -2.00 7.09 15.01
CA LYS A 28 -1.44 7.93 16.06
C LYS A 28 -0.52 9.03 15.50
N GLU A 29 0.19 8.79 14.40
CA GLU A 29 0.96 9.85 13.72
C GLU A 29 0.04 10.88 13.04
N PHE A 30 -1.09 10.46 12.47
CA PHE A 30 -2.10 11.38 11.93
C PHE A 30 -2.78 12.21 13.03
N GLU A 31 -3.09 11.62 14.18
CA GLU A 31 -3.62 12.35 15.35
C GLU A 31 -2.62 13.41 15.84
N GLN A 32 -1.33 13.05 15.94
CA GLN A 32 -0.27 13.98 16.30
C GLN A 32 -0.10 15.09 15.27
N PHE A 33 -0.16 14.75 13.97
CA PHE A 33 -0.13 15.73 12.89
C PHE A 33 -1.29 16.73 13.02
N ASN A 34 -2.52 16.24 13.16
CA ASN A 34 -3.71 17.08 13.32
C ASN A 34 -3.58 18.01 14.54
N LYS A 35 -3.13 17.46 15.68
CA LYS A 35 -2.90 18.25 16.90
C LYS A 35 -1.89 19.38 16.66
N ARG A 36 -0.74 19.07 16.05
CA ARG A 36 0.30 20.07 15.76
C ARG A 36 -0.18 21.13 14.76
N LEU A 37 -0.91 20.72 13.72
CA LEU A 37 -1.48 21.65 12.74
C LEU A 37 -2.47 22.62 13.41
N ASN A 38 -3.30 22.12 14.33
CA ASN A 38 -4.23 22.93 15.12
C ASN A 38 -3.51 23.84 16.13
N GLU A 39 -2.35 23.46 16.65
CA GLU A 39 -1.54 24.34 17.50
C GLU A 39 -0.92 25.49 16.70
N VAL A 40 -0.47 25.22 15.47
CA VAL A 40 0.03 26.26 14.56
C VAL A 40 -1.09 27.20 14.12
N SER A 41 -2.28 26.67 13.81
CA SER A 41 -3.42 27.47 13.35
C SER A 41 -3.91 28.49 14.39
N LYS A 42 -3.66 28.25 15.68
CA LYS A 42 -3.91 29.20 16.77
C LYS A 42 -2.95 30.40 16.79
N ARG A 43 -1.76 30.25 16.19
CA ARG A 43 -0.72 31.30 16.16
C ARG A 43 -0.68 32.03 14.83
N VAL A 44 -0.90 31.30 13.73
CA VAL A 44 -0.90 31.82 12.36
C VAL A 44 -2.11 31.28 11.63
N ARG A 45 -2.86 32.14 10.94
CA ARG A 45 -3.99 31.69 10.12
C ARG A 45 -3.48 30.78 9.00
N ILE A 46 -3.91 29.53 9.01
CA ILE A 46 -3.67 28.57 7.92
C ILE A 46 -4.92 28.53 7.04
N PRO A 47 -4.86 28.98 5.77
CA PRO A 47 -5.96 28.83 4.85
C PRO A 47 -6.32 27.35 4.64
N LEU A 48 -7.61 27.05 4.52
CA LEU A 48 -8.08 25.68 4.29
C LEU A 48 -7.39 24.98 3.10
N PRO A 49 -7.15 25.64 1.94
CA PRO A 49 -6.41 25.00 0.85
C PRO A 49 -5.00 24.54 1.23
N VAL A 50 -4.30 25.30 2.09
CA VAL A 50 -2.96 24.94 2.56
C VAL A 50 -3.03 23.76 3.52
N SER A 51 -3.98 23.77 4.46
CA SER A 51 -4.25 22.63 5.34
C SER A 51 -4.54 21.35 4.54
N ASN A 52 -5.36 21.47 3.50
CA ASN A 52 -5.71 20.35 2.64
C ASN A 52 -4.50 19.77 1.91
N ILE A 53 -3.63 20.61 1.35
CA ILE A 53 -2.38 20.16 0.70
C ILE A 53 -1.50 19.38 1.69
N LEU A 54 -1.36 19.86 2.92
CA LEU A 54 -0.57 19.16 3.94
C LEU A 54 -1.16 17.79 4.28
N TRP A 55 -2.47 17.72 4.49
CA TRP A 55 -3.20 16.47 4.71
C TRP A 55 -3.04 15.50 3.53
N GLU A 56 -3.24 15.98 2.30
CA GLU A 56 -3.08 15.16 1.10
C GLU A 56 -1.69 14.55 1.02
N HIS A 57 -0.63 15.32 1.25
CA HIS A 57 0.74 14.81 1.25
C HIS A 57 0.99 13.78 2.33
N CYS A 58 0.49 14.00 3.56
CA CYS A 58 0.61 13.01 4.64
C CYS A 58 -0.11 11.70 4.28
N ILE A 59 -1.31 11.78 3.69
CA ILE A 59 -2.08 10.60 3.27
C ILE A 59 -1.37 9.85 2.14
N ARG A 60 -0.89 10.55 1.10
CA ARG A 60 -0.12 9.92 0.01
C ARG A 60 1.12 9.23 0.55
N LEU A 61 1.85 9.87 1.47
CA LEU A 61 3.05 9.28 2.08
C LEU A 61 2.70 8.01 2.88
N ALA A 62 1.60 8.01 3.63
CA ALA A 62 1.13 6.84 4.36
C ALA A 62 0.77 5.69 3.40
N ASN A 63 -0.03 5.95 2.37
CA ASN A 63 -0.43 4.95 1.38
C ASN A 63 0.76 4.37 0.61
N ARG A 64 1.73 5.21 0.22
CA ARG A 64 3.00 4.75 -0.37
C ARG A 64 3.83 3.91 0.59
N THR A 65 3.87 4.27 1.87
CA THR A 65 4.58 3.51 2.90
C THR A 65 3.94 2.14 3.13
N ILE A 66 2.61 2.06 3.07
CA ILE A 66 1.86 0.80 3.20
C ILE A 66 2.22 -0.15 2.04
N VAL A 67 2.16 0.33 0.79
CA VAL A 67 2.55 -0.50 -0.37
C VAL A 67 4.01 -0.92 -0.31
N GLU A 68 4.92 -0.03 0.10
CA GLU A 68 6.32 -0.40 0.29
C GLU A 68 6.47 -1.50 1.36
N GLY A 69 5.69 -1.44 2.44
CA GLY A 69 5.65 -2.50 3.44
C GLY A 69 5.17 -3.83 2.87
N TYR A 70 4.06 -3.84 2.11
CA TYR A 70 3.54 -5.03 1.46
C TYR A 70 4.46 -5.59 0.38
N ALA A 71 5.18 -4.73 -0.34
CA ALA A 71 6.15 -5.13 -1.34
C ALA A 71 7.41 -5.78 -0.76
N ASN A 72 7.72 -5.58 0.52
CA ASN A 72 8.84 -6.24 1.18
C ASN A 72 8.46 -7.59 1.81
N VAL A 73 7.21 -8.03 1.67
CA VAL A 73 6.73 -9.34 2.13
C VAL A 73 7.31 -10.45 1.24
N LYS A 74 7.85 -11.50 1.88
CA LYS A 74 8.49 -12.63 1.16
C LYS A 74 7.57 -13.83 0.96
N LYS A 75 6.57 -13.98 1.84
CA LYS A 75 5.57 -15.05 1.82
C LYS A 75 4.25 -14.48 2.31
N CYS A 76 3.18 -14.72 1.57
CA CYS A 76 1.86 -14.22 1.91
C CYS A 76 0.80 -15.27 1.56
N SER A 77 0.12 -15.80 2.58
CA SER A 77 -1.00 -16.73 2.43
C SER A 77 -2.27 -16.00 1.99
N ASN A 78 -3.33 -16.73 1.65
CA ASN A 78 -4.61 -16.11 1.31
C ASN A 78 -5.20 -15.36 2.50
N GLU A 79 -5.06 -15.92 3.70
CA GLU A 79 -5.45 -15.31 4.97
C GLU A 79 -4.60 -14.07 5.26
N GLY A 80 -3.30 -14.09 4.91
CA GLY A 80 -2.43 -12.92 5.00
C GLY A 80 -2.83 -11.79 4.07
N ARG A 81 -3.27 -12.09 2.85
CA ARG A 81 -3.81 -11.09 1.90
C ARG A 81 -5.12 -10.49 2.42
N ALA A 82 -5.99 -11.33 2.99
CA ALA A 82 -7.20 -10.86 3.67
C ALA A 82 -6.86 -9.94 4.86
N LEU A 83 -5.79 -10.24 5.60
CA LEU A 83 -5.28 -9.37 6.65
C LEU A 83 -4.74 -8.03 6.11
N MET A 84 -4.03 -8.01 4.98
CA MET A 84 -3.64 -6.75 4.32
C MET A 84 -4.86 -5.88 3.99
N GLN A 85 -5.91 -6.51 3.47
CA GLN A 85 -7.17 -5.82 3.16
C GLN A 85 -7.85 -5.29 4.44
N LEU A 86 -7.91 -6.09 5.50
CA LEU A 86 -8.46 -5.70 6.79
C LEU A 86 -7.70 -4.50 7.39
N ASP A 87 -6.36 -4.58 7.41
CA ASP A 87 -5.50 -3.50 7.90
C ASP A 87 -5.78 -2.19 7.19
N PHE A 88 -5.85 -2.22 5.85
CA PHE A 88 -6.08 -1.03 5.06
C PHE A 88 -7.49 -0.46 5.24
N GLN A 89 -8.51 -1.32 5.35
CA GLN A 89 -9.88 -0.87 5.67
C GLN A 89 -9.95 -0.22 7.05
N GLN A 90 -9.31 -0.80 8.07
CA GLN A 90 -9.26 -0.20 9.41
C GLN A 90 -8.51 1.14 9.42
N PHE A 91 -7.43 1.24 8.65
CA PHE A 91 -6.74 2.51 8.44
C PHE A 91 -7.67 3.57 7.83
N LEU A 92 -8.35 3.25 6.72
CA LEU A 92 -9.26 4.18 6.05
C LEU A 92 -10.41 4.62 6.96
N MET A 93 -11.11 3.68 7.59
CA MET A 93 -12.26 3.98 8.46
C MET A 93 -11.91 4.93 9.61
N LYS A 94 -10.71 4.82 10.18
CA LYS A 94 -10.25 5.69 11.26
C LYS A 94 -9.67 7.00 10.72
N LEU A 95 -8.95 6.98 9.60
CA LEU A 95 -8.44 8.18 8.93
C LEU A 95 -9.56 9.12 8.50
N GLU A 96 -10.66 8.57 7.97
CA GLU A 96 -11.83 9.33 7.51
C GLU A 96 -12.49 10.17 8.61
N LYS A 97 -12.27 9.84 9.89
CA LYS A 97 -12.74 10.62 11.05
C LYS A 97 -11.79 11.76 11.43
N LEU A 98 -10.57 11.76 10.91
CA LEU A 98 -9.53 12.76 11.19
C LEU A 98 -9.44 13.84 10.12
N THR A 99 -10.00 13.60 8.93
CA THR A 99 -9.87 14.50 7.77
C THR A 99 -11.09 14.45 6.86
N ASP A 100 -11.43 15.62 6.28
CA ASP A 100 -12.50 15.78 5.29
C ASP A 100 -12.03 15.59 3.85
N ILE A 101 -10.73 15.31 3.62
CA ILE A 101 -10.19 15.11 2.27
C ILE A 101 -10.90 13.96 1.57
N ARG A 102 -11.58 14.25 0.45
CA ARG A 102 -12.24 13.27 -0.41
C ARG A 102 -12.03 13.63 -1.89
N PRO A 103 -11.73 12.64 -2.77
CA PRO A 103 -11.42 11.24 -2.46
C PRO A 103 -10.11 11.09 -1.66
N ILE A 104 -9.92 9.95 -0.97
CA ILE A 104 -8.69 9.67 -0.22
C ILE A 104 -7.52 9.53 -1.21
N PRO A 105 -6.47 10.38 -1.13
CA PRO A 105 -5.34 10.37 -2.06
C PRO A 105 -4.62 9.03 -2.06
N ASP A 106 -4.28 8.51 -3.25
CA ASP A 106 -3.55 7.25 -3.44
C ASP A 106 -4.25 6.04 -2.76
N LYS A 107 -5.57 6.08 -2.52
CA LYS A 107 -6.33 4.93 -2.00
C LYS A 107 -6.27 3.75 -2.98
N GLU A 108 -6.57 4.02 -4.25
CA GLU A 108 -6.57 3.00 -5.30
C GLU A 108 -5.19 2.37 -5.46
N PHE A 109 -4.11 3.16 -5.32
CA PHE A 109 -2.73 2.67 -5.36
C PHE A 109 -2.47 1.53 -4.36
N VAL A 110 -3.09 1.55 -3.18
CA VAL A 110 -2.98 0.44 -2.22
C VAL A 110 -3.93 -0.70 -2.56
N GLU A 111 -5.18 -0.39 -2.89
CA GLU A 111 -6.21 -1.40 -3.15
C GLU A 111 -5.90 -2.27 -4.38
N THR A 112 -5.44 -1.66 -5.47
CA THR A 112 -5.07 -2.40 -6.69
C THR A 112 -3.85 -3.26 -6.46
N TYR A 113 -2.88 -2.81 -5.64
CA TYR A 113 -1.72 -3.62 -5.26
C TYR A 113 -2.13 -4.87 -4.47
N ILE A 114 -3.05 -4.75 -3.49
CA ILE A 114 -3.57 -5.90 -2.74
C ILE A 114 -4.36 -6.84 -3.68
N LYS A 115 -5.18 -6.28 -4.58
CA LYS A 115 -5.95 -7.07 -5.56
C LYS A 115 -5.05 -7.82 -6.54
N ALA A 116 -3.87 -7.28 -6.84
CA ALA A 116 -2.95 -7.88 -7.79
C ALA A 116 -2.46 -9.30 -7.37
N TYR A 117 -2.49 -9.61 -6.07
CA TYR A 117 -2.19 -10.97 -5.57
C TYR A 117 -3.12 -12.07 -6.10
N TYR A 118 -4.29 -11.71 -6.61
CA TYR A 118 -5.32 -12.63 -7.08
C TYR A 118 -5.39 -12.73 -8.61
N LEU A 119 -4.50 -12.04 -9.33
CA LEU A 119 -4.49 -12.04 -10.78
C LEU A 119 -3.99 -13.37 -11.34
N THR A 120 -4.56 -13.76 -12.48
CA THR A 120 -4.03 -14.85 -13.30
C THR A 120 -2.73 -14.40 -13.99
N GLU A 121 -1.97 -15.33 -14.57
CA GLU A 121 -0.76 -15.00 -15.33
C GLU A 121 -1.01 -13.93 -16.41
N ASN A 122 -2.07 -14.09 -17.20
CA ASN A 122 -2.38 -13.18 -18.31
C ASN A 122 -2.79 -11.79 -17.79
N ASP A 123 -3.60 -11.74 -16.74
CA ASP A 123 -4.05 -10.48 -16.16
C ASP A 123 -2.90 -9.75 -15.45
N MET A 124 -1.99 -10.49 -14.80
CA MET A 124 -0.79 -9.94 -14.17
C MET A 124 0.14 -9.28 -15.19
N GLU A 125 0.33 -9.89 -16.36
CA GLU A 125 1.14 -9.30 -17.42
C GLU A 125 0.55 -7.98 -17.93
N ARG A 126 -0.77 -7.93 -18.13
CA ARG A 126 -1.48 -6.70 -18.51
C ARG A 126 -1.36 -5.64 -17.41
N TRP A 127 -1.61 -6.02 -16.17
CA TRP A 127 -1.57 -5.13 -15.02
C TRP A 127 -0.19 -4.48 -14.83
N ILE A 128 0.90 -5.25 -14.97
CA ILE A 128 2.28 -4.73 -14.92
C ILE A 128 2.52 -3.65 -15.97
N LYS A 129 1.97 -3.80 -17.18
CA LYS A 129 2.14 -2.83 -18.28
C LYS A 129 1.32 -1.56 -18.08
N GLU A 130 0.17 -1.66 -17.41
CA GLU A 130 -0.76 -0.55 -17.16
C GLU A 130 -0.37 0.28 -15.93
N HIS A 131 0.17 -0.35 -14.88
CA HIS A 131 0.47 0.30 -13.60
C HIS A 131 1.93 0.74 -13.45
N ARG A 132 2.25 1.93 -13.99
CA ARG A 132 3.60 2.53 -13.98
C ARG A 132 3.97 3.27 -12.70
N GLU A 133 3.01 3.44 -11.80
CA GLU A 133 3.18 4.11 -10.52
C GLU A 133 3.92 3.26 -9.48
N TYR A 134 4.06 1.95 -9.71
CA TYR A 134 4.87 1.06 -8.88
C TYR A 134 6.31 0.98 -9.38
N SER A 135 7.25 0.88 -8.44
CA SER A 135 8.65 0.65 -8.79
C SER A 135 8.89 -0.78 -9.31
N THR A 136 9.94 -0.95 -10.12
CA THR A 136 10.46 -2.24 -10.58
C THR A 136 10.63 -3.24 -9.44
N LYS A 137 11.12 -2.78 -8.27
CA LYS A 137 11.27 -3.58 -7.06
C LYS A 137 9.93 -4.07 -6.52
N GLN A 138 8.93 -3.20 -6.44
CA GLN A 138 7.59 -3.55 -5.94
C GLN A 138 6.93 -4.59 -6.85
N LEU A 139 6.97 -4.37 -8.16
CA LEU A 139 6.43 -5.30 -9.15
C LEU A 139 7.15 -6.66 -9.10
N THR A 140 8.48 -6.65 -9.05
CA THR A 140 9.29 -7.87 -8.97
C THR A 140 8.94 -8.69 -7.73
N ASN A 141 8.82 -8.03 -6.57
CA ASN A 141 8.50 -8.72 -5.33
C ASN A 141 7.07 -9.28 -5.32
N LEU A 142 6.09 -8.53 -5.85
CA LEU A 142 4.71 -9.01 -6.01
C LEU A 142 4.66 -10.32 -6.84
N VAL A 143 5.32 -10.33 -8.00
CA VAL A 143 5.40 -11.51 -8.88
C VAL A 143 6.07 -12.69 -8.15
N ASN A 144 7.12 -12.41 -7.38
CA ASN A 144 7.82 -13.44 -6.60
C ASN A 144 6.95 -14.08 -5.52
N VAL A 145 6.11 -13.31 -4.84
CA VAL A 145 5.21 -13.83 -3.80
C VAL A 145 4.05 -14.63 -4.39
N CYS A 146 3.60 -14.30 -5.60
CA CYS A 146 2.52 -15.01 -6.28
C CYS A 146 2.95 -16.39 -6.85
N LEU A 147 4.24 -16.71 -6.82
CA LEU A 147 4.79 -17.99 -7.25
C LEU A 147 4.23 -19.14 -6.41
N GLY A 148 3.65 -20.15 -7.06
CA GLY A 148 3.10 -21.33 -6.40
C GLY A 148 1.65 -21.20 -5.91
N SER A 149 1.07 -19.99 -5.91
CA SER A 149 -0.39 -19.81 -5.73
C SER A 149 -1.13 -19.94 -7.05
N HIS A 150 -0.79 -19.09 -8.03
CA HIS A 150 -1.43 -19.06 -9.36
C HIS A 150 -0.44 -18.87 -10.51
N ILE A 151 0.84 -18.62 -10.20
CA ILE A 151 1.89 -18.38 -11.19
C ILE A 151 2.91 -19.51 -11.12
N ASN A 152 3.19 -20.15 -12.26
CA ASN A 152 4.21 -21.18 -12.38
C ASN A 152 5.62 -20.58 -12.62
N LYS A 153 6.66 -21.41 -12.55
CA LYS A 153 8.06 -20.94 -12.68
C LYS A 153 8.37 -20.29 -14.05
N LYS A 154 7.78 -20.79 -15.13
CA LYS A 154 7.97 -20.26 -16.49
C LYS A 154 7.25 -18.92 -16.66
N ALA A 155 6.02 -18.84 -16.21
CA ALA A 155 5.20 -17.64 -16.15
C ALA A 155 5.91 -16.51 -15.38
N ARG A 156 6.46 -16.84 -14.21
CA ARG A 156 7.26 -15.90 -13.41
C ARG A 156 8.43 -15.32 -14.21
N GLN A 157 9.21 -16.15 -14.90
CA GLN A 157 10.34 -15.65 -15.70
C GLN A 157 9.89 -14.70 -16.81
N LYS A 158 8.77 -15.01 -17.47
CA LYS A 158 8.15 -14.15 -18.49
C LYS A 158 7.72 -12.79 -17.89
N LEU A 159 7.06 -12.79 -16.74
CA LEU A 159 6.61 -11.57 -16.07
C LEU A 159 7.78 -10.70 -15.59
N LEU A 160 8.85 -11.30 -15.07
CA LEU A 160 10.06 -10.56 -14.70
C LEU A 160 10.73 -9.91 -15.91
N ALA A 161 10.79 -10.60 -17.05
CA ALA A 161 11.29 -10.02 -18.29
C ALA A 161 10.41 -8.84 -18.77
N ALA A 162 9.09 -8.94 -18.65
CA ALA A 162 8.18 -7.85 -18.98
C ALA A 162 8.38 -6.62 -18.07
N ILE A 163 8.70 -6.81 -16.80
CA ILE A 163 9.04 -5.72 -15.87
C ILE A 163 10.33 -5.01 -16.33
N ASP A 164 11.37 -5.78 -16.66
CA ASP A 164 12.66 -5.24 -17.12
C ASP A 164 12.52 -4.46 -18.45
N GLU A 165 11.59 -4.85 -19.33
CA GLU A 165 11.32 -4.15 -20.59
C GLU A 165 10.67 -2.77 -20.37
N ILE A 166 9.85 -2.62 -19.34
CA ILE A 166 9.20 -1.34 -19.01
C ILE A 166 10.20 -0.31 -18.51
N ASP A 167 11.23 -0.75 -17.78
CA ASP A 167 12.25 0.12 -17.18
C ASP A 167 13.31 0.59 -18.21
N ARG A 168 13.35 -0.03 -19.40
CA ARG A 168 14.26 0.41 -20.46
C ARG A 168 13.82 1.76 -21.00
N PRO A 169 14.70 2.78 -21.04
CA PRO A 169 14.42 4.02 -21.74
C PRO A 169 14.09 3.68 -23.20
N LYS A 170 12.97 4.21 -23.72
CA LYS A 170 12.68 4.13 -25.15
C LYS A 170 13.86 4.75 -25.90
N ARG A 171 14.60 3.92 -26.63
CA ARG A 171 15.66 4.35 -27.53
C ARG A 171 15.09 5.15 -28.69
#